data_AF-M0QM86-F1
#
_entry.id   AF-M0QM86-F1
#
_cell.length_a   1.000
_cell.length_b   1.000
_cell.length_c   1.000
_cell.angle_alpha   90.00
_cell.angle_beta   90.00
_cell.angle_gamma   90.00
#
_symmetry.space_group_name_H-M   'P 1'
#
loop_
_entity.id
_entity.type
_entity.pdbx_description
1 polymer ?
#
loop_
_entity_poly.entity_id
_entity_poly.type
_entity_poly.pdbx_seq_one_letter_code
_entity_poly.pdbx_strand_id
1 'polypeptide(L)'
;MIFKGVRDGKPYPDHGLSARGWAKIPPRQFRLDELTTVTTVLALDRLLSEDSTFYGDLFSHVVRWQGEIYLEDGLHRAVRSALRNRHIIHARMLDLDALDLDDPAASLDDQLDTAEIPTPARPAVTGPTRRPARSTGWTPPPGPPSGSQPRVW
;
A
#
# COMPACT_ATOMS: atom_id res chain seq x y z
N MET A 1 10.73 1.16 22.72
CA MET A 1 9.64 0.15 22.83
C MET A 1 9.07 -0.05 21.42
N ILE A 2 8.71 -1.28 21.00
CA ILE A 2 8.28 -1.55 19.60
C ILE A 2 6.86 -1.06 19.35
N PHE A 3 5.95 -1.29 20.32
CA PHE A 3 4.55 -0.87 20.27
C PHE A 3 4.27 0.18 21.35
N LYS A 4 3.21 0.97 21.15
CA LYS A 4 2.69 1.90 22.16
C LYS A 4 2.22 1.18 23.42
N GLY A 5 1.53 0.06 23.23
CA GLY A 5 0.98 -0.76 24.29
C GLY A 5 0.52 -2.12 23.80
N VAL A 6 0.19 -2.99 24.75
CA VAL A 6 -0.38 -4.32 24.50
C VAL A 6 -1.68 -4.40 25.30
N ARG A 7 -2.75 -4.83 24.65
CA ARG A 7 -4.07 -5.02 25.24
C ARG A 7 -4.59 -6.42 24.94
N ASP A 8 -5.41 -6.92 25.83
CA ASP A 8 -6.14 -8.18 25.63
C ASP A 8 -7.58 -7.86 25.20
N GLY A 9 -7.91 -8.17 23.96
CA GLY A 9 -9.23 -7.94 23.38
C GLY A 9 -9.45 -6.54 22.77
N LYS A 10 -10.50 -6.44 21.97
CA LYS A 10 -10.90 -5.24 21.24
C LYS A 10 -11.65 -4.25 22.16
N PRO A 11 -11.21 -2.98 22.28
CA PRO A 11 -11.94 -1.94 23.03
C PRO A 11 -13.19 -1.39 22.35
N TYR A 12 -13.38 -1.71 21.08
CA TYR A 12 -14.43 -1.17 20.22
C TYR A 12 -15.51 -2.22 19.89
N PRO A 13 -16.74 -1.78 19.53
CA PRO A 13 -17.78 -2.67 19.04
C PRO A 13 -17.35 -3.45 17.79
N ASP A 14 -18.00 -4.59 17.54
CA ASP A 14 -17.72 -5.36 16.32
C ASP A 14 -18.18 -4.56 15.10
N HIS A 15 -17.25 -4.28 14.20
CA HIS A 15 -17.49 -3.50 12.99
C HIS A 15 -17.91 -4.36 11.80
N GLY A 16 -17.97 -5.70 11.93
CA GLY A 16 -18.54 -6.61 10.92
C GLY A 16 -17.89 -6.55 9.54
N LEU A 17 -16.71 -5.92 9.42
CA LEU A 17 -16.12 -5.60 8.11
C LEU A 17 -15.58 -6.88 7.46
N SER A 18 -16.10 -7.19 6.27
CA SER A 18 -15.66 -8.35 5.51
C SER A 18 -14.22 -8.19 5.01
N ALA A 19 -13.54 -9.31 4.73
CA ALA A 19 -12.21 -9.27 4.10
C ALA A 19 -12.20 -8.50 2.76
N ARG A 20 -13.34 -8.48 2.05
CA ARG A 20 -13.53 -7.70 0.82
C ARG A 20 -13.64 -6.21 1.10
N GLY A 21 -14.34 -5.81 2.17
CA GLY A 21 -14.41 -4.43 2.65
C GLY A 21 -13.03 -3.88 3.00
N TRP A 22 -12.20 -4.66 3.69
CA TRP A 22 -10.80 -4.29 3.94
C TRP A 22 -10.02 -4.02 2.65
N ALA A 23 -10.19 -4.82 1.60
CA ALA A 23 -9.49 -4.61 0.34
C ALA A 23 -9.79 -3.26 -0.33
N LYS A 24 -10.97 -2.66 -0.07
CA LYS A 24 -11.37 -1.33 -0.56
C LYS A 24 -10.59 -0.20 0.10
N ILE A 25 -10.16 -0.38 1.36
CA ILE A 25 -9.44 0.64 2.13
C ILE A 25 -8.00 0.74 1.61
N PRO A 26 -7.53 1.90 1.11
CA PRO A 26 -6.16 2.02 0.62
C PRO A 26 -5.13 1.78 1.74
N PRO A 27 -4.04 1.05 1.46
CA PRO A 27 -2.99 0.84 2.45
C PRO A 27 -2.23 2.14 2.74
N ARG A 28 -2.01 2.42 4.03
CA ARG A 28 -1.28 3.57 4.54
C ARG A 28 -0.07 3.11 5.37
N GLN A 29 0.90 4.00 5.56
CA GLN A 29 2.06 3.72 6.39
C GLN A 29 1.79 4.10 7.85
N PHE A 30 2.14 3.20 8.76
CA PHE A 30 1.99 3.39 10.20
C PHE A 30 3.30 3.09 10.90
N ARG A 31 3.60 3.84 11.96
CA ARG A 31 4.73 3.54 12.81
C ARG A 31 4.31 2.56 13.90
N LEU A 32 5.21 1.62 14.23
CA LEU A 32 4.90 0.60 15.23
C LEU A 32 4.70 1.18 16.63
N ASP A 33 5.44 2.24 16.97
CA ASP A 33 5.38 2.92 18.27
C ASP A 33 4.07 3.70 18.50
N GLU A 34 3.23 3.85 17.48
CA GLU A 34 1.90 4.45 17.58
C GLU A 34 0.80 3.40 17.79
N LEU A 35 1.10 2.12 17.54
CA LEU A 35 0.11 1.05 17.52
C LEU A 35 0.00 0.35 18.88
N THR A 36 -1.23 0.04 19.26
CA THR A 36 -1.55 -0.81 20.41
C THR A 36 -2.05 -2.17 19.92
N THR A 37 -1.44 -3.27 20.34
CA THR A 37 -1.88 -4.60 19.90
C THR A 37 -3.14 -5.03 20.65
N VAL A 38 -4.09 -5.68 19.97
CA VAL A 38 -5.31 -6.23 20.60
C VAL A 38 -5.16 -7.68 21.09
N THR A 39 -4.03 -8.31 20.77
CA THR A 39 -3.67 -9.65 21.23
C THR A 39 -2.35 -9.62 21.98
N THR A 40 -2.29 -10.45 23.02
CA THR A 40 -1.12 -10.66 23.88
C THR A 40 -0.25 -11.83 23.40
N VAL A 41 -0.82 -12.75 22.61
CA VAL A 41 -0.17 -14.01 22.25
C VAL A 41 0.52 -13.88 20.90
N LEU A 42 1.83 -14.13 20.90
CA LEU A 42 2.64 -14.25 19.70
C LEU A 42 3.10 -15.70 19.51
N ALA A 43 2.65 -16.32 18.42
CA ALA A 43 3.08 -17.65 18.02
C ALA A 43 4.44 -17.60 17.31
N LEU A 44 5.48 -18.19 17.92
CA LEU A 44 6.87 -18.14 17.42
C LEU A 44 7.06 -18.97 16.14
N ASP A 45 6.41 -20.12 16.03
CA ASP A 45 6.36 -20.97 14.84
C ASP A 45 5.86 -20.17 13.63
N ARG A 46 4.77 -19.41 13.81
CA ARG A 46 4.28 -18.50 12.77
C ARG A 46 5.25 -17.38 12.52
N LEU A 47 5.86 -16.77 13.54
CA LEU A 47 6.82 -15.67 13.32
C LEU A 47 8.02 -16.10 12.45
N LEU A 48 8.50 -17.32 12.63
CA LEU A 48 9.68 -17.86 11.94
C LEU A 48 9.36 -18.55 10.61
N SER A 49 8.09 -18.92 10.38
CA SER A 49 7.67 -19.54 9.12
C SER A 49 7.90 -18.62 7.91
N GLU A 50 8.48 -19.18 6.85
CA GLU A 50 8.69 -18.50 5.56
C GLU A 50 7.34 -18.16 4.89
N ASP A 51 6.30 -18.96 5.13
CA ASP A 51 4.92 -18.79 4.63
C ASP A 51 4.06 -17.81 5.47
N SER A 52 4.61 -17.23 6.54
CA SER A 52 3.88 -16.35 7.47
C SER A 52 3.44 -15.00 6.88
N THR A 53 3.42 -14.90 5.56
CA THR A 53 2.83 -13.81 4.80
C THR A 53 1.49 -14.16 4.18
N PHE A 54 0.97 -15.39 4.33
CA PHE A 54 -0.10 -15.80 3.43
C PHE A 54 -1.19 -16.70 4.03
N TYR A 55 -2.05 -16.10 4.84
CA TYR A 55 -3.45 -16.49 4.94
C TYR A 55 -4.30 -15.24 5.15
N GLY A 56 -4.55 -14.47 4.09
CA GLY A 56 -5.39 -13.26 4.15
C GLY A 56 -4.85 -12.07 3.34
N ASP A 57 -5.02 -10.87 3.89
CA ASP A 57 -4.60 -9.61 3.28
C ASP A 57 -3.07 -9.42 3.38
N LEU A 58 -2.48 -8.86 2.32
CA LEU A 58 -1.04 -8.53 2.27
C LEU A 58 -0.67 -7.43 3.27
N PHE A 59 -1.64 -6.62 3.67
CA PHE A 59 -1.47 -5.49 4.57
C PHE A 59 -2.01 -5.81 5.96
N SER A 60 -1.48 -5.12 6.98
CA SER A 60 -2.04 -5.20 8.33
C SER A 60 -3.39 -4.50 8.41
N HIS A 61 -4.21 -4.92 9.36
CA HIS A 61 -5.48 -4.25 9.66
C HIS A 61 -5.29 -3.47 10.96
N VAL A 62 -5.55 -2.17 10.88
CA VAL A 62 -5.56 -1.29 12.05
C VAL A 62 -6.92 -0.62 12.17
N VAL A 63 -7.36 -0.42 13.40
CA VAL A 63 -8.63 0.22 13.73
C VAL A 63 -8.34 1.43 14.59
N ARG A 64 -8.85 2.60 14.20
CA ARG A 64 -8.81 3.80 15.03
C ARG A 64 -10.10 3.89 15.85
N TRP A 65 -9.96 4.04 17.17
CA TRP A 65 -11.06 4.16 18.10
C TRP A 65 -10.66 5.01 19.30
N GLN A 66 -11.51 5.96 19.69
CA GLN A 66 -11.29 6.94 20.76
C GLN A 66 -9.92 7.64 20.66
N GLY A 67 -9.48 7.95 19.45
CA GLY A 67 -8.19 8.60 19.19
C GLY A 67 -6.95 7.71 19.32
N GLU A 68 -7.13 6.41 19.59
CA GLU A 68 -6.06 5.41 19.67
C GLU A 68 -6.07 4.50 18.44
N ILE A 69 -4.89 3.97 18.07
CA ILE A 69 -4.76 3.07 16.91
C ILE A 69 -4.44 1.66 17.40
N TYR A 70 -5.34 0.74 17.08
CA TYR A 70 -5.27 -0.66 17.47
C TYR A 70 -4.83 -1.52 16.29
N LEU A 71 -3.80 -2.35 16.49
CA LEU A 71 -3.38 -3.36 15.53
C LEU A 71 -4.23 -4.61 15.75
N GLU A 72 -5.16 -4.84 14.84
CA GLU A 72 -6.11 -5.95 14.87
C GLU A 72 -5.52 -7.22 14.27
N ASP A 73 -4.90 -7.09 13.09
CA ASP A 73 -4.27 -8.20 12.39
C ASP A 73 -2.90 -7.80 11.86
N GLY A 74 -2.03 -8.80 11.67
CA GLY A 74 -0.67 -8.61 11.19
C GLY A 74 0.38 -8.41 12.29
N LEU A 75 0.12 -8.87 13.51
CA LEU A 75 1.08 -8.80 14.62
C LEU A 75 2.44 -9.41 14.25
N HIS A 76 2.45 -10.62 13.67
CA HIS A 76 3.69 -11.28 13.26
C HIS A 76 4.47 -10.49 12.21
N ARG A 77 3.77 -9.89 11.23
CA ARG A 77 4.37 -9.03 10.21
C ARG A 77 4.96 -7.76 10.83
N ALA A 78 4.27 -7.16 11.80
CA ALA A 78 4.76 -5.99 12.53
C ALA A 78 6.03 -6.33 13.34
N VAL A 79 6.00 -7.41 14.11
CA VAL A 79 7.14 -7.86 14.91
C VAL A 79 8.33 -8.25 14.02
N ARG A 80 8.09 -8.98 12.92
CA ARG A 80 9.13 -9.31 11.94
C ARG A 80 9.78 -8.05 11.34
N SER A 81 8.99 -7.01 11.07
CA SER A 81 9.50 -5.72 10.57
C SER A 81 10.37 -5.05 11.63
N ALA A 82 9.91 -5.03 12.89
CA ALA A 82 10.68 -4.50 14.02
C ALA A 82 12.01 -5.22 14.21
N LEU A 83 12.03 -6.56 14.12
CA LEU A 83 13.26 -7.37 14.22
C LEU A 83 14.26 -7.08 13.08
N ARG A 84 13.77 -6.60 11.94
CA ARG A 84 14.62 -6.11 10.82
C ARG A 84 14.96 -4.62 10.94
N ASN A 85 14.77 -4.03 12.12
CA ASN A 85 15.01 -2.62 12.39
C ASN A 85 14.14 -1.66 11.52
N ARG A 86 12.98 -2.14 11.07
CA ARG A 86 11.99 -1.36 10.30
C ARG A 86 10.77 -1.09 11.18
N HIS A 87 10.68 0.13 11.69
CA HIS A 87 9.60 0.54 12.61
C HIS A 87 8.36 1.09 11.88
N ILE A 88 8.23 0.83 10.59
CA ILE A 88 7.11 1.26 9.74
C ILE A 88 6.50 0.03 9.09
N ILE A 89 5.18 -0.06 9.10
CA ILE A 89 4.41 -1.09 8.41
C ILE A 89 3.36 -0.46 7.49
N HIS A 90 2.97 -1.21 6.47
CA HIS A 90 1.81 -0.86 5.66
C HIS A 90 0.57 -1.56 6.24
N ALA A 91 -0.45 -0.77 6.56
CA ALA A 91 -1.70 -1.25 7.09
C ALA A 91 -2.88 -0.51 6.45
N ARG A 92 -4.02 -1.17 6.40
CA ARG A 92 -5.30 -0.56 6.08
C ARG A 92 -5.93 -0.13 7.39
N MET A 93 -6.36 1.13 7.44
CA MET A 93 -6.95 1.70 8.64
C MET A 93 -8.45 1.91 8.44
N LEU A 94 -9.23 1.25 9.30
CA LEU A 94 -10.63 1.54 9.52
C LEU A 94 -10.75 2.58 10.63
N ASP A 95 -11.58 3.60 10.40
CA ASP A 95 -11.75 4.72 11.32
C ASP A 95 -13.15 4.67 11.93
N LEU A 96 -13.27 4.08 13.11
CA LEU A 96 -14.56 3.92 13.78
C LEU A 96 -15.01 5.19 14.51
N ASP A 97 -14.12 6.15 14.74
CA ASP A 97 -14.50 7.46 15.30
C ASP A 97 -15.19 8.33 14.25
N ALA A 98 -14.95 8.07 12.96
CA ALA A 98 -15.57 8.77 11.84
C ALA A 98 -16.80 8.05 11.27
N LEU A 99 -16.96 6.77 11.60
CA LEU A 99 -18.09 5.93 11.18
C LEU A 99 -19.03 5.76 12.36
N ASP A 100 -20.16 6.47 12.37
CA ASP A 100 -21.20 6.28 13.39
C ASP A 100 -21.80 4.88 13.27
N LEU A 101 -21.41 3.98 14.18
CA LEU A 101 -21.89 2.58 14.25
C LEU A 101 -23.33 2.45 14.79
N ASP A 102 -23.96 3.55 15.20
CA ASP A 102 -25.33 3.61 15.73
C ASP A 102 -26.42 3.69 14.64
N ASP A 103 -26.04 3.80 13.36
CA ASP A 103 -26.98 3.73 12.22
C ASP A 103 -26.95 2.33 11.55
N PRO A 104 -27.92 1.45 11.84
CA PRO A 104 -27.95 0.09 11.30
C PRO A 104 -28.36 0.02 9.81
N ALA A 105 -28.61 1.15 9.14
CA ALA A 105 -29.23 1.17 7.82
C ALA A 105 -28.28 0.99 6.62
N ALA A 106 -26.96 1.14 6.81
CA ALA A 106 -25.99 0.97 5.73
C ALA A 106 -24.88 0.00 6.15
N SER A 107 -24.75 -1.12 5.44
CA SER A 107 -23.64 -2.03 5.67
C SER A 107 -22.31 -1.26 5.55
N LEU A 108 -21.34 -1.48 6.43
CA LEU A 108 -20.04 -0.78 6.33
C LEU A 108 -19.40 -0.97 4.95
N ASP A 109 -19.70 -2.10 4.29
CA ASP A 109 -19.31 -2.36 2.91
C ASP A 109 -19.89 -1.33 1.92
N ASP A 110 -21.15 -0.89 2.09
CA ASP A 110 -21.82 0.15 1.27
C ASP A 110 -21.31 1.57 1.60
N GLN A 111 -21.00 1.84 2.88
CA GLN A 111 -20.42 3.12 3.29
C GLN A 111 -19.02 3.33 2.67
N LEU A 112 -18.23 2.26 2.57
CA LEU A 112 -16.95 2.27 1.86
C LEU A 112 -17.09 2.35 0.33
N ASP A 113 -18.24 1.97 -0.25
CA ASP A 113 -18.51 2.13 -1.69
C ASP A 113 -18.83 3.58 -2.07
N THR A 114 -19.35 4.38 -1.13
CA THR A 114 -19.68 5.79 -1.37
C THR A 114 -18.43 6.69 -1.30
N ALA A 115 -17.37 6.25 -0.64
CA ALA A 115 -16.09 6.93 -0.63
C ALA A 115 -15.37 6.74 -1.98
N GLU A 116 -15.61 7.65 -2.93
CA GLU A 116 -14.87 7.75 -4.20
C GLU A 116 -13.37 7.56 -3.95
N ILE A 117 -12.84 6.44 -4.44
CA ILE A 117 -11.39 6.17 -4.43
C ILE A 117 -10.74 7.31 -5.21
N PRO A 118 -9.90 8.17 -4.60
CA PRO A 118 -9.12 9.13 -5.35
C PRO A 118 -8.18 8.30 -6.20
N THR A 119 -8.46 8.21 -7.51
CA THR A 119 -7.52 7.65 -8.46
C THR A 119 -6.22 8.40 -8.24
N PRO A 120 -5.09 7.74 -7.91
CA PRO A 120 -3.84 8.44 -7.69
C PRO A 120 -3.50 9.16 -9.00
N ALA A 121 -3.72 10.47 -9.02
CA ALA A 121 -3.36 11.31 -10.14
C ALA A 121 -1.85 11.16 -10.28
N ARG A 122 -1.44 10.48 -11.36
CA ARG A 122 -0.05 10.38 -11.76
C ARG A 122 0.45 11.83 -11.83
N PRO A 123 1.42 12.27 -11.01
CA PRO A 123 1.89 13.63 -11.09
C PRO A 123 2.37 13.85 -12.52
N ALA A 124 1.78 14.84 -13.19
CA ALA A 124 2.20 15.24 -14.51
C ALA A 124 3.68 15.64 -14.39
N VAL A 125 4.57 14.77 -14.86
CA VAL A 125 5.99 15.09 -14.98
C VAL A 125 6.07 16.19 -16.03
N THR A 126 6.12 17.44 -15.57
CA THR A 126 6.55 18.58 -16.35
C THR A 126 8.05 18.43 -16.58
N GLY A 127 8.38 17.63 -17.58
CA GLY A 127 9.77 17.48 -18.03
C GLY A 127 10.36 18.85 -18.39
N PRO A 128 11.63 19.13 -18.06
CA PRO A 128 12.25 20.39 -18.43
C PRO A 128 12.34 20.51 -19.96
N THR A 129 11.95 21.67 -20.47
CA THR A 129 12.04 22.06 -21.88
C THR A 129 13.44 21.77 -22.42
N ARG A 130 13.53 20.78 -23.32
CA ARG A 130 14.76 20.50 -24.08
C ARG A 130 15.07 21.73 -24.95
N ARG A 131 16.13 22.46 -24.62
CA ARG A 131 16.75 23.44 -25.54
C ARG A 131 17.12 22.70 -26.85
N PRO A 132 16.87 23.30 -28.03
CA PRO A 132 17.28 22.67 -29.28
C PRO A 132 18.81 22.53 -29.31
N ALA A 133 19.27 21.35 -29.71
CA ALA A 133 20.68 21.06 -29.89
C ALA A 133 21.25 21.97 -30.99
N ARG A 134 22.39 22.59 -30.70
CA ARG A 134 23.21 23.25 -31.72
C ARG A 134 23.66 22.18 -32.73
N SER A 135 23.45 22.45 -34.02
CA SER A 135 23.86 21.58 -35.11
C SER A 135 25.39 21.41 -35.12
N THR A 136 25.89 20.24 -34.75
CA THR A 136 27.22 19.80 -35.15
C THR A 136 27.13 19.34 -36.59
N GLY A 137 27.70 20.13 -37.51
CA GLY A 137 27.74 19.87 -38.94
C GLY A 137 28.48 18.58 -39.26
N TRP A 138 27.73 17.50 -39.42
CA TRP A 138 28.25 16.22 -39.87
C TRP A 138 27.60 15.87 -41.20
N THR A 139 28.39 15.89 -42.27
CA THR A 139 27.97 15.52 -43.62
C THR A 139 28.33 14.05 -43.85
N PRO A 140 27.37 13.17 -44.21
CA PRO A 140 27.70 11.80 -44.56
C PRO A 140 28.46 11.73 -45.90
N PRO A 141 29.40 10.79 -46.07
CA PRO A 141 30.15 10.63 -47.33
C PRO A 141 29.25 10.07 -48.46
N PRO A 142 29.57 10.36 -49.73
CA PRO A 142 28.78 9.90 -50.87
C PRO A 142 28.86 8.38 -51.05
N GLY A 143 27.70 7.75 -51.30
CA GLY A 143 27.58 6.32 -51.59
C GLY A 143 28.14 5.93 -52.97
N PRO A 144 28.42 4.64 -53.20
CA PRO A 144 29.07 4.16 -54.42
C PRO A 144 28.16 4.27 -55.67
N PRO A 145 28.74 4.42 -56.88
CA PRO A 145 27.98 4.64 -58.10
C PRO A 145 27.18 3.40 -58.51
N SER A 146 25.90 3.64 -58.86
CA SER A 146 25.01 2.68 -59.51
C SER A 146 25.61 2.24 -60.85
N GLY A 147 26.04 0.98 -60.91
CA GLY A 147 26.44 0.33 -62.15
C GLY A 147 25.23 0.06 -63.03
N SER A 148 25.05 0.92 -64.02
CA SER A 148 24.20 0.69 -65.18
C SER A 148 24.77 -0.45 -66.04
N GLN A 149 24.09 -1.61 -66.05
CA GLN A 149 24.27 -2.60 -67.11
C GLN A 149 23.35 -2.25 -68.28
N PRO A 150 23.87 -2.14 -69.52
CA PRO A 150 23.06 -1.91 -70.70
C PRO A 150 22.46 -3.21 -71.22
N ARG A 151 21.21 -3.13 -71.69
CA ARG A 151 20.59 -4.09 -72.61
C ARG A 151 21.32 -4.06 -73.94
N VAL A 152 21.55 -5.24 -74.53
CA VAL A 152 21.73 -5.42 -75.98
C VAL A 152 21.21 -6.82 -76.36
N TRP A 153 20.19 -6.77 -77.22
CA TRP A 153 19.59 -7.74 -78.16
C TRP A 153 19.66 -9.25 -77.89
#